data_AF-A0A2D6FD69-F1
#
_entry.id   AF-A0A2D6FD69-F1
#
_cell.length_a   1.000
_cell.length_b   1.000
_cell.length_c   1.000
_cell.angle_alpha   90.00
_cell.angle_beta   90.00
_cell.angle_gamma   90.00
#
_symmetry.space_group_name_H-M   'P 1'
#
loop_
_entity.id
_entity.type
_entity.pdbx_description
1 polymer ?
#
loop_
_entity_poly.entity_id
_entity_poly.type
_entity_poly.pdbx_seq_one_letter_code
_entity_poly.pdbx_strand_id
1 'polypeptide(L)' 'MSIDSRCKEQQSVADQMFMDFKYTRPGSQEQVRALSTLSFLVGMWCDFLASEERRMTSALSLEAGS' A
#
# COMPACT_ATOMS: atom_id res chain seq x y z
N MET A 1 7.99 8.01 6.61
CA MET A 1 8.50 6.78 5.96
C MET A 1 8.62 7.05 4.48
N SER A 2 9.68 6.62 3.80
CA SER A 2 9.77 6.74 2.34
C SER A 2 8.99 5.64 1.65
N ILE A 3 8.68 5.85 0.37
CA ILE A 3 8.08 4.84 -0.52
C ILE A 3 8.92 3.56 -0.51
N ASP A 4 10.25 3.67 -0.59
CA ASP A 4 11.16 2.51 -0.59
C ASP A 4 11.04 1.63 0.65
N SER A 5 10.95 2.25 1.85
CA SER A 5 10.78 1.51 3.10
C SER A 5 9.46 0.73 3.09
N ARG A 6 8.39 1.40 2.66
CA ARG A 6 7.05 0.82 2.61
C ARG A 6 6.97 -0.34 1.62
N CYS A 7 7.60 -0.21 0.47
CA CYS A 7 7.70 -1.28 -0.53
C CYS A 7 8.45 -2.50 0.04
N LYS A 8 9.59 -2.30 0.71
CA LYS A 8 10.35 -3.40 1.33
C LYS A 8 9.56 -4.11 2.42
N GLU A 9 8.84 -3.36 3.26
CA GLU A 9 8.01 -3.91 4.33
C GLU A 9 6.83 -4.75 3.79
N GLN A 10 6.24 -4.33 2.67
CA GLN A 10 5.06 -5.00 2.11
C GLN A 10 5.40 -6.14 1.15
N GLN A 11 6.64 -6.21 0.64
CA GLN A 11 7.04 -7.13 -0.42
C GLN A 11 6.64 -8.58 -0.13
N SER A 12 6.99 -9.11 1.04
CA SER A 12 6.69 -10.51 1.39
C SER A 12 5.20 -10.79 1.47
N VAL A 13 4.40 -9.82 1.95
CA VAL A 13 2.95 -9.95 2.06
C VAL A 13 2.30 -9.89 0.67
N ALA A 14 2.77 -8.99 -0.19
CA ALA A 14 2.30 -8.88 -1.56
C ALA A 14 2.62 -10.14 -2.38
N ASP A 15 3.81 -10.71 -2.20
CA ASP A 15 4.21 -11.96 -2.86
C ASP A 15 3.33 -13.13 -2.43
N GLN A 16 3.11 -13.31 -1.13
CA GLN A 16 2.24 -14.37 -0.62
C GLN A 16 0.80 -14.21 -1.11
N MET A 17 0.26 -12.99 -1.02
CA MET A 17 -1.07 -12.65 -1.52
C MET A 17 -1.20 -12.96 -3.02
N PHE A 18 -0.20 -12.63 -3.82
CA PHE A 18 -0.19 -12.94 -5.25
C PHE A 18 -0.21 -14.45 -5.51
N MET A 19 0.60 -15.21 -4.76
CA MET A 19 0.62 -16.67 -4.86
C MET A 19 -0.75 -17.27 -4.49
N ASP A 20 -1.32 -16.82 -3.37
CA ASP A 20 -2.62 -17.28 -2.90
C ASP A 20 -3.74 -16.94 -3.91
N PHE A 21 -3.73 -15.74 -4.48
CA PHE A 21 -4.72 -15.35 -5.48
C PHE A 21 -4.63 -16.22 -6.76
N LYS A 22 -3.41 -16.45 -7.24
CA LYS A 22 -3.14 -17.10 -8.54
C LYS A 22 -3.26 -18.62 -8.50
N TYR A 23 -2.85 -19.25 -7.40
CA TYR A 23 -2.65 -20.71 -7.34
C TYR A 23 -3.65 -21.45 -6.45
N THR A 24 -4.60 -20.75 -5.84
CA THR A 24 -5.65 -21.39 -5.05
C THR A 24 -6.95 -21.51 -5.83
N ARG A 25 -7.86 -22.37 -5.35
CA ARG A 25 -9.15 -22.60 -6.01
C ARG A 25 -10.00 -21.32 -5.97
N PRO A 26 -10.72 -20.99 -7.05
CA PRO A 26 -11.70 -19.91 -7.05
C PRO A 26 -12.69 -20.01 -5.89
N GLY A 27 -12.82 -18.93 -5.11
CA GLY A 27 -13.71 -18.84 -3.94
C GLY A 27 -13.22 -19.58 -2.69
N SER A 28 -11.99 -20.11 -2.70
CA SER A 28 -11.36 -20.66 -1.49
C SER A 28 -11.12 -19.59 -0.42
N GLN A 29 -10.93 -20.01 0.82
CA GLN A 29 -10.64 -19.06 1.91
C GLN A 29 -9.34 -18.31 1.68
N GLU A 30 -8.35 -18.95 1.08
CA GLU A 30 -7.06 -18.38 0.72
C GLU A 30 -7.23 -17.31 -0.36
N GLN A 31 -8.01 -17.59 -1.40
CA GLN A 31 -8.28 -16.60 -2.44
C GLN A 31 -9.05 -15.39 -1.91
N VAL A 32 -10.06 -15.61 -1.05
CA VAL A 32 -10.80 -14.51 -0.40
C VAL A 32 -9.88 -13.68 0.49
N ARG A 33 -9.01 -14.34 1.29
CA ARG A 33 -8.00 -13.64 2.10
C ARG A 33 -7.06 -12.82 1.23
N ALA A 34 -6.56 -13.36 0.12
CA ALA A 34 -5.72 -12.63 -0.81
C ALA A 34 -6.39 -11.35 -1.34
N LEU A 35 -7.67 -11.43 -1.70
CA LEU A 35 -8.45 -10.27 -2.14
C LEU A 35 -8.65 -9.23 -1.01
N SER A 36 -8.92 -9.68 0.22
CA SER A 36 -9.00 -8.79 1.38
C SER A 36 -7.67 -8.09 1.67
N THR A 37 -6.56 -8.83 1.61
CA THR A 37 -5.20 -8.28 1.77
C THR A 37 -4.90 -7.25 0.67
N LEU A 38 -5.25 -7.52 -0.58
CA LEU A 38 -5.08 -6.58 -1.69
C LEU A 38 -5.82 -5.26 -1.42
N SER A 39 -7.10 -5.36 -1.06
CA SER A 39 -7.93 -4.20 -0.74
C SER A 39 -7.33 -3.37 0.40
N PHE A 40 -6.86 -4.03 1.46
CA PHE A 40 -6.19 -3.36 2.57
C PHE A 40 -4.89 -2.66 2.16
N LEU A 41 -4.03 -3.33 1.40
CA LEU A 41 -2.76 -2.74 0.94
C LEU A 41 -3.00 -1.51 0.06
N VAL A 42 -3.96 -1.59 -0.87
CA VAL A 42 -4.35 -0.44 -1.72
C VAL A 42 -4.86 0.72 -0.87
N GLY A 43 -5.77 0.46 0.08
CA GLY A 43 -6.28 1.50 0.98
C GLY A 43 -5.17 2.19 1.78
N MET A 44 -4.22 1.40 2.31
CA MET A 44 -3.06 1.93 3.03
C MET A 44 -2.19 2.85 2.15
N TRP A 45 -2.02 2.51 0.87
CA TRP A 45 -1.28 3.36 -0.08
C TRP A 45 -2.02 4.66 -0.36
N CYS A 46 -3.34 4.62 -0.54
CA CYS A 46 -4.14 5.84 -0.69
C CYS A 46 -3.98 6.78 0.50
N ASP A 47 -4.07 6.27 1.72
CA ASP A 47 -3.91 7.07 2.94
C ASP A 47 -2.50 7.65 3.07
N PHE A 48 -1.48 6.84 2.77
CA PHE A 48 -0.09 7.26 2.82
C PHE A 48 0.21 8.36 1.81
N LEU A 49 -0.21 8.20 0.55
CA LEU A 49 0.03 9.17 -0.51
C LEU A 49 -0.71 10.49 -0.23
N ALA A 50 -1.95 10.44 0.25
CA ALA A 50 -2.69 11.63 0.65
C ALA A 50 -2.04 12.35 1.86
N SER A 51 -1.37 11.62 2.75
CA SER A 51 -0.58 12.22 3.82
C SER A 51 0.69 12.90 3.30
N GLU A 52 1.42 12.23 2.39
CA GLU A 52 2.64 12.78 1.79
C GLU A 52 2.36 14.01 0.92
N GLU A 53 1.28 14.02 0.14
CA GLU A 53 0.85 15.19 -0.64
C GLU A 53 0.61 16.41 0.26
N ARG A 54 -0.09 16.21 1.39
CA ARG A 54 -0.32 17.27 2.39
C ARG A 54 0.99 17.78 2.99
N ARG A 55 1.91 16.88 3.36
CA ARG A 55 3.23 17.25 3.88
C ARG A 55 4.03 18.06 2.87
N MET A 56 4.04 17.66 1.60
CA MET A 56 4.76 18.35 0.53
C MET A 56 4.16 19.74 0.28
N THR A 57 2.83 19.84 0.25
CA THR A 57 2.12 21.13 0.10
C THR A 57 2.46 22.09 1.25
N SER A 58 2.51 21.60 2.49
CA SER A 58 2.91 22.41 3.65
C SER A 58 4.37 22.86 3.57
N ALA A 59 5.28 21.98 3.13
CA ALA A 59 6.70 22.33 2.96
C ALA A 59 6.90 23.42 1.90
N LEU A 60 6.26 23.29 0.74
CA LEU A 60 6.31 24.30 -0.32
C LEU A 60 5.73 25.65 0.12
N SER A 61 4.68 25.63 0.96
CA SER A 61 4.09 26.86 1.51
C SER A 61 5.03 27.58 2.49
N LEU A 62 5.86 26.84 3.22
CA LEU A 62 6.89 27.40 4.11
C LEU A 62 8.05 28.01 3.31
N GLU A 63 8.49 27.36 2.22
CA GLU A 63 9.54 27.87 1.33
C GLU A 63 9.09 29.12 0.55
N ALA A 64 7.80 29.23 0.19
CA ALA A 64 7.26 30.41 -0.48
C ALA A 64 7.13 31.64 0.44
N GLY A 65 7.16 31.45 1.76
CA GLY A 65 7.06 32.50 2.77
C GLY A 65 8.40 33.00 3.32
N SER A 66 9.51 32.39 2.91
CA SER A 66 10.90 32.76 3.27
C SER A 66 11.60 33.52 2.15
#